data_AF-A0A533SHD6-F1
#
_entry.id   AF-A0A533SHD6-F1
#
_cell.length_a   1.000
_cell.length_b   1.000
_cell.length_c   1.000
_cell.angle_alpha   90.00
_cell.angle_beta   90.00
_cell.angle_gamma   90.00
#
_symmetry.space_group_name_H-M   'P 1'
#
loop_
_entity.id
_entity.type
_entity.pdbx_description
1 polymer ?
#
loop_
_entity_poly.entity_id
_entity_poly.type
_entity_poly.pdbx_seq_one_letter_code
_entity_poly.pdbx_strand_id
1 'polypeptide(L)' 'MTFVIIRPNESQDQLLKRFRKKVVKSGVLSTVRRKRWFISKSELRRVEKKKAIRRIKRRQMTKMGE' A
#
# COMPACT_ATOMS: atom_id res chain seq x y z
N MET A 1 -5.78 -1.08 -14.60
CA MET A 1 -7.22 -1.21 -14.27
C MET A 1 -7.37 -2.29 -13.19
N THR A 2 -8.06 -2.03 -12.08
CA THR A 2 -8.33 -3.06 -11.05
C THR A 2 -9.83 -3.30 -10.98
N PHE A 3 -10.28 -4.54 -11.16
CA PHE A 3 -11.69 -4.95 -10.99
C PHE A 3 -11.78 -6.17 -10.06
N VAL A 4 -12.92 -6.37 -9.42
CA VAL A 4 -13.25 -7.57 -8.64
C VAL A 4 -14.61 -8.09 -9.08
N ILE A 5 -14.74 -9.40 -9.17
CA ILE A 5 -15.99 -10.09 -9.46
C ILE A 5 -16.58 -10.55 -8.13
N ILE A 6 -17.89 -10.37 -7.97
CA ILE A 6 -18.66 -10.83 -6.81
C ILE A 6 -18.64 -12.36 -6.77
N ARG A 7 -18.38 -12.91 -5.58
CA ARG A 7 -18.40 -14.37 -5.36
C ARG A 7 -19.77 -14.80 -4.86
N PRO A 8 -20.16 -16.07 -5.08
CA PRO A 8 -21.33 -16.64 -4.42
C PRO A 8 -21.20 -16.50 -2.90
N ASN A 9 -22.28 -16.09 -2.22
CA ASN A 9 -22.35 -15.84 -0.78
C ASN A 9 -21.43 -14.72 -0.24
N GLU A 10 -21.00 -13.80 -1.09
CA GLU A 10 -20.22 -12.62 -0.67
C GLU A 10 -21.14 -11.44 -0.34
N SER A 11 -20.97 -10.86 0.85
CA SER A 11 -21.61 -9.59 1.20
C SER A 11 -20.94 -8.41 0.48
N GLN A 12 -21.71 -7.38 0.16
CA GLN A 12 -21.24 -6.16 -0.52
C GLN A 12 -20.03 -5.51 0.19
N ASP A 13 -20.00 -5.54 1.52
CA ASP A 13 -18.88 -4.99 2.30
C ASP A 13 -17.58 -5.78 2.10
N GLN A 14 -17.68 -7.10 1.96
CA GLN A 14 -16.53 -7.97 1.70
C GLN A 14 -15.96 -7.71 0.31
N LEU A 15 -16.83 -7.53 -0.68
CA LEU A 15 -16.46 -7.14 -2.03
C LEU A 15 -15.67 -5.81 -2.03
N LEU A 16 -16.19 -4.78 -1.34
CA LEU A 16 -15.53 -3.47 -1.21
C LEU A 16 -14.18 -3.57 -0.48
N LYS A 17 -14.07 -4.41 0.55
CA LYS A 17 -12.78 -4.66 1.24
C LYS A 17 -11.76 -5.30 0.30
N ARG A 18 -12.17 -6.28 -0.52
CA ARG A 18 -11.29 -6.90 -1.53
C ARG A 18 -10.89 -5.94 -2.63
N PHE A 19 -11.82 -5.14 -3.13
CA PHE A 19 -11.52 -4.10 -4.12
C PHE A 19 -10.46 -3.14 -3.57
N ARG A 20 -10.66 -2.61 -2.35
CA ARG A 20 -9.68 -1.74 -1.68
C ARG A 20 -8.31 -2.41 -1.56
N LYS A 21 -8.26 -3.68 -1.13
CA LYS A 21 -7.00 -4.46 -1.09
C LYS A 21 -6.34 -4.56 -2.47
N LYS A 22 -7.10 -4.81 -3.54
CA LYS A 22 -6.58 -4.91 -4.91
C LYS A 22 -6.04 -3.57 -5.42
N VAL A 23 -6.74 -2.46 -5.15
CA VAL A 23 -6.29 -1.09 -5.46
C VAL A 23 -4.99 -0.78 -4.73
N VAL A 24 -4.91 -1.05 -3.43
CA VAL A 24 -3.68 -0.84 -2.65
C VAL A 24 -2.52 -1.71 -3.18
N LYS A 25 -2.78 -2.99 -3.50
CA LYS A 25 -1.79 -3.90 -4.09
C LYS A 25 -1.28 -3.41 -5.44
N SER A 26 -2.14 -2.82 -6.27
CA SER A 26 -1.75 -2.27 -7.58
C SER A 26 -0.79 -1.08 -7.45
N GLY A 27 -0.81 -0.36 -6.32
CA GLY A 27 0.09 0.76 -6.06
C GLY A 27 -0.10 1.98 -6.97
N VAL A 28 -1.13 2.02 -7.82
CA VAL A 28 -1.38 3.10 -8.78
C VAL A 28 -1.53 4.45 -8.06
N LEU A 29 -2.38 4.52 -7.03
CA LEU A 29 -2.58 5.75 -6.25
C LEU A 29 -1.29 6.23 -5.56
N SER A 30 -0.50 5.30 -5.02
CA SER A 30 0.80 5.61 -4.39
C SER A 30 1.79 6.17 -5.40
N THR A 31 1.79 5.64 -6.63
CA THR A 31 2.67 6.10 -7.71
C THR A 31 2.27 7.48 -8.20
N VAL A 32 0.98 7.72 -8.44
CA VAL A 32 0.45 9.04 -8.83
C VAL A 32 0.81 10.08 -7.78
N ARG A 33 0.57 9.80 -6.48
CA ARG A 33 0.94 10.73 -5.40
C ARG A 33 2.44 11.01 -5.33
N ARG A 34 3.29 10.00 -5.58
CA ARG A 34 4.75 10.17 -5.57
C ARG A 34 5.25 11.01 -6.76
N LYS A 35 4.59 10.89 -7.91
CA LYS A 35 4.95 11.59 -9.15
C LYS A 35 4.22 12.94 -9.34
N ARG A 36 3.33 13.33 -8.40
CA ARG A 36 2.48 14.53 -8.53
C ARG A 36 3.28 15.84 -8.65
N TRP A 37 4.43 15.91 -7.98
CA TRP A 37 5.30 17.08 -7.97
C TRP A 37 6.74 16.64 -8.17
N PHE A 38 7.58 17.53 -8.69
CA PHE A 38 9.02 17.30 -8.74
C PHE A 38 9.59 17.24 -7.31
N ILE A 39 10.43 16.25 -7.06
CA ILE A 39 11.17 16.08 -5.82
C ILE A 39 12.61 15.76 -6.22
N SER A 40 13.57 16.41 -5.57
CA SER A 40 14.99 16.18 -5.84
C SER A 40 15.40 14.74 -5.50
N LYS A 41 16.46 14.25 -6.15
CA LYS A 41 16.98 12.89 -5.92
C LYS A 41 17.43 12.68 -4.47
N SER A 42 17.90 13.72 -3.78
CA SER A 42 18.28 13.65 -2.36
C SER A 42 17.06 13.42 -1.46
N GLU A 43 15.99 14.19 -1.68
CA GLU A 43 14.76 14.06 -0.91
C GLU A 43 14.07 12.72 -1.15
N LEU A 44 14.08 12.21 -2.40
CA LEU A 44 13.58 10.88 -2.70
C LEU A 44 14.32 9.80 -1.89
N ARG A 45 15.67 9.83 -1.88
CA ARG A 45 16.50 8.90 -1.10
C ARG A 45 16.20 8.99 0.41
N ARG A 46 16.01 10.21 0.94
CA ARG A 46 15.67 10.45 2.35
C ARG A 46 14.32 9.82 2.73
N VAL A 47 13.31 10.00 1.87
CA VAL A 47 11.98 9.41 2.06
C VAL A 47 12.03 7.89 1.98
N GLU A 48 12.78 7.31 1.03
CA GLU A 48 12.94 5.86 0.88
C GLU A 48 13.65 5.23 2.08
N LYS A 49 14.75 5.83 2.57
CA LYS A 49 15.44 5.39 3.79
C LYS A 49 14.48 5.40 4.99
N LYS A 50 13.72 6.47 5.17
CA LYS A 50 12.73 6.58 6.26
C LYS A 50 11.64 5.50 6.14
N LYS A 51 11.15 5.21 4.93
CA LYS A 51 10.16 4.14 4.68
C LYS A 51 10.74 2.75 4.96
N ALA A 52 11.99 2.49 4.56
CA ALA A 52 12.65 1.22 4.80
C ALA A 52 12.81 0.93 6.31
N ILE A 53 13.30 1.91 7.08
CA ILE A 53 13.45 1.80 8.54
C ILE A 53 12.09 1.52 9.20
N ARG A 54 11.03 2.26 8.82
CA ARG A 54 9.67 2.04 9.34
C ARG A 54 9.16 0.62 9.06
N ARG A 55 9.44 0.09 7.86
CA ARG A 55 9.03 -1.28 7.48
C ARG A 55 9.76 -2.33 8.33
N ILE A 56 11.05 -2.15 8.61
CA ILE A 56 11.83 -3.05 9.46
C ILE A 56 11.30 -3.00 10.89
N LYS A 57 11.14 -1.81 11.48
CA LYS A 57 10.59 -1.64 12.84
C LYS A 57 9.22 -2.30 12.99
N ARG A 58 8.33 -2.12 12.01
CA ARG A 58 7.00 -2.77 12.02
C ARG A 58 7.12 -4.30 12.03
N ARG A 59 8.00 -4.88 11.21
CA ARG A 59 8.21 -6.34 11.16
C ARG A 59 8.75 -6.88 12.49
N GLN A 60 9.64 -6.14 13.15
CA GLN A 60 10.17 -6.53 14.46
C GLN A 60 9.07 -6.54 15.54
N MET A 61 8.23 -5.51 15.59
CA MET A 61 7.13 -5.45 16.56
C MET A 61 6.13 -6.59 16.37
N THR A 62 5.79 -6.95 15.12
CA THR A 62 4.86 -8.06 14.86
C THR A 62 5.44 -9.41 15.32
N LYS A 63 6.76 -9.64 15.18
CA LYS A 63 7.42 -10.88 15.62
C LYS A 63 7.58 -11.03 17.14
N MET A 64 7.47 -9.93 17.89
CA MET A 64 7.66 -9.93 19.35
C MET A 64 6.33 -10.08 20.11
N GLY A 65 5.20 -9.97 19.40
CA GLY A 65 3.87 -10.23 19.93
C GLY A 65 3.23 -11.54 19.41
N GLU A 66 3.99 -12.32 18.65
CA GLU A 66 3.80 -13.77 18.48
C GLU A 66 4.61 -14.49 19.56
#